data_AF-A0A5D4SK72-F1
#
_entry.id   AF-A0A5D4SK72-F1
#
_cell.length_a   1.000
_cell.length_b   1.000
_cell.length_c   1.000
_cell.angle_alpha   90.00
_cell.angle_beta   90.00
_cell.angle_gamma   90.00
#
_symmetry.space_group_name_H-M   'P 1'
#
loop_
_entity.id
_entity.type
_entity.pdbx_description
1 polymer ?
#
loop_
_entity_poly.entity_id
_entity_poly.type
_entity_poly.pdbx_seq_one_letter_code
_entity_poly.pdbx_strand_id
1 'polypeptide(L)'
;MFSMLNASIVVLVVCVILSEAYKARFEKDSESKDERGQVIQLKVMSLSYKLLTAGVMLGFFLSAITKIMHQDYFIFYILLIFLLQSVVSAAYLFQLRKQ
;
A
#
# COMPACT_ATOMS: atom_id res chain seq x y z
N MET A 1 -3.37 13.40 26.00
CA MET A 1 -4.29 14.21 25.17
C MET A 1 -4.31 13.61 23.77
N PHE A 2 -5.42 12.99 23.36
CA PHE A 2 -5.54 12.41 22.01
C PHE A 2 -5.75 13.57 21.03
N SER A 3 -4.74 13.90 20.22
CA SER A 3 -4.85 14.91 19.17
C SER A 3 -5.53 14.32 17.93
N MET A 4 -6.13 15.16 17.08
CA MET A 4 -6.71 14.73 15.79
C MET A 4 -5.68 13.99 14.92
N LEU A 5 -4.41 14.38 15.00
CA LEU A 5 -3.31 13.71 14.30
C LEU A 5 -3.12 12.27 14.80
N ASN A 6 -3.10 12.06 16.11
CA ASN A 6 -2.99 10.72 16.69
C ASN A 6 -4.19 9.83 16.30
N ALA A 7 -5.40 10.40 16.26
CA ALA A 7 -6.58 9.68 15.79
C ALA A 7 -6.46 9.26 14.32
N SER A 8 -5.99 10.16 13.43
CA SER A 8 -5.81 9.84 12.01
C SER A 8 -4.77 8.73 11.77
N ILE A 9 -3.69 8.71 12.55
CA ILE A 9 -2.67 7.65 12.48
C ILE A 9 -3.26 6.30 12.90
N VAL A 10 -4.03 6.27 13.99
CA VAL A 10 -4.70 5.04 14.45
C VAL A 10 -5.66 4.52 13.38
N VAL A 11 -6.47 5.40 12.78
CA VAL A 11 -7.38 5.02 11.69
C VAL A 11 -6.62 4.44 10.50
N LEU A 12 -5.53 5.08 10.08
CA LEU A 12 -4.69 4.59 8.99
C LEU A 12 -4.13 3.19 9.29
N VAL A 13 -3.60 2.98 10.51
CA VAL A 13 -3.07 1.69 10.93
C VAL A 13 -4.14 0.60 10.91
N VAL A 14 -5.34 0.89 11.42
CA VAL A 14 -6.47 -0.05 11.38
C VAL A 14 -6.85 -0.37 9.93
N CYS A 15 -6.93 0.62 9.05
CA CYS A 15 -7.22 0.41 7.63
C CYS A 15 -6.17 -0.48 6.95
N VAL A 16 -4.89 -0.29 7.26
CA VAL A 16 -3.79 -1.11 6.73
C VAL A 16 -3.92 -2.55 7.22
N ILE A 17 -4.19 -2.77 8.51
CA ILE A 17 -4.38 -4.12 9.06
C ILE A 17 -5.55 -4.82 8.37
N LEU A 18 -6.69 -4.15 8.19
CA LEU A 18 -7.84 -4.70 7.49
C LEU A 18 -7.53 -5.00 6.02
N SER A 19 -6.74 -4.14 5.37
CA SER A 19 -6.33 -4.29 3.97
C SER A 19 -5.41 -5.50 3.77
N GLU A 20 -4.41 -5.68 4.63
CA GLU A 20 -3.54 -6.85 4.61
C GLU A 20 -4.29 -8.13 4.97
N ALA A 21 -5.17 -8.08 5.98
CA ALA A 21 -5.99 -9.23 6.35
C ALA A 21 -6.91 -9.67 5.20
N TYR A 22 -7.48 -8.73 4.44
CA TYR A 22 -8.31 -9.02 3.27
C TYR A 22 -7.51 -9.72 2.16
N LYS A 23 -6.31 -9.20 1.83
CA LYS A 23 -5.42 -9.82 0.85
C LYS A 23 -4.98 -11.23 1.27
N ALA A 24 -4.55 -11.39 2.52
CA ALA A 24 -4.14 -12.68 3.08
C ALA A 24 -5.31 -13.69 3.10
N ARG A 25 -6.54 -13.23 3.32
CA ARG A 25 -7.72 -14.09 3.25
C ARG A 25 -7.98 -14.55 1.82
N PHE A 26 -7.84 -13.67 0.84
CA PHE A 26 -7.98 -14.03 -0.58
C PHE A 26 -6.91 -15.04 -1.00
N GLU A 27 -5.65 -14.88 -0.60
CA GLU A 27 -4.57 -15.83 -0.91
C GLU A 27 -4.79 -17.25 -0.38
N LYS A 28 -5.59 -17.39 0.69
CA LYS A 28 -5.96 -18.70 1.26
C LYS A 28 -7.19 -19.30 0.61
N ASP A 29 -7.97 -18.51 -0.13
CA ASP A 29 -9.20 -18.94 -0.75
C ASP A 29 -8.91 -19.89 -1.92
N SER A 30 -9.82 -20.82 -2.20
CA SER A 30 -9.70 -21.69 -3.38
C SER A 30 -9.78 -20.87 -4.66
N GLU A 31 -10.55 -19.77 -4.65
CA GLU A 31 -10.68 -18.83 -5.77
C GLU A 31 -9.33 -18.29 -6.24
N SER A 32 -8.36 -18.14 -5.33
CA SER A 32 -7.05 -17.61 -5.68
C SER A 32 -6.10 -18.64 -6.32
N LYS A 33 -6.42 -19.93 -6.20
CA LYS A 33 -5.62 -21.03 -6.75
C LYS A 33 -5.96 -21.34 -8.20
N ASP A 34 -7.14 -20.91 -8.65
CA ASP A 34 -7.56 -20.96 -10.04
C ASP A 34 -6.70 -20.04 -10.92
N GLU A 35 -6.60 -20.33 -12.23
CA GLU A 35 -5.80 -19.53 -13.18
C GLU A 35 -6.18 -18.04 -13.15
N ARG A 36 -7.48 -17.74 -13.05
CA ARG A 36 -7.98 -16.36 -12.91
C ARG A 36 -7.52 -15.72 -11.60
N GLY A 37 -7.56 -16.46 -10.50
CA GLY A 37 -7.11 -16.03 -9.18
C GLY A 37 -5.62 -15.68 -9.17
N GLN A 38 -4.79 -16.52 -9.79
CA GLN A 38 -3.35 -16.27 -9.92
C GLN A 38 -3.06 -15.00 -10.74
N VAL A 39 -3.79 -14.79 -11.84
CA VAL A 39 -3.65 -13.56 -12.65
C VAL A 39 -4.05 -12.32 -11.83
N ILE A 40 -5.11 -12.40 -11.03
CA ILE A 40 -5.51 -11.30 -10.13
C ILE A 40 -4.41 -11.01 -9.10
N GLN A 41 -3.85 -12.04 -8.45
CA GLN A 41 -2.75 -11.88 -7.49
C GLN A 41 -1.54 -11.20 -8.14
N LEU A 42 -1.13 -11.65 -9.33
CA LEU A 42 0.00 -11.06 -10.06
C LEU A 42 -0.26 -9.59 -10.44
N LYS A 43 -1.48 -9.26 -10.87
CA LYS A 43 -1.87 -7.87 -11.18
C LYS A 43 -1.83 -6.99 -9.94
N VAL A 44 -2.35 -7.46 -8.81
CA VAL A 44 -2.33 -6.73 -7.53
C VAL A 44 -0.89 -6.54 -7.06
N MET A 45 -0.06 -7.59 -7.10
CA MET A 45 1.35 -7.53 -6.72
C MET A 45 2.13 -6.58 -7.63
N SER A 46 1.93 -6.64 -8.94
CA SER A 46 2.55 -5.73 -9.91
C SER A 46 2.17 -4.27 -9.64
N LEU A 47 0.90 -4.00 -9.31
CA LEU A 47 0.45 -2.66 -8.93
C LEU A 47 1.17 -2.16 -7.67
N SER A 48 1.24 -2.99 -6.62
CA SER A 48 1.94 -2.64 -5.38
C SER A 48 3.39 -2.26 -5.65
N TYR A 49 4.14 -3.09 -6.39
CA TYR A 49 5.52 -2.78 -6.72
C TYR A 49 5.66 -1.49 -7.55
N LYS A 50 4.79 -1.28 -8.54
CA LYS A 50 4.80 -0.03 -9.32
C LYS A 50 4.55 1.20 -8.44
N LEU A 51 3.58 1.14 -7.53
CA LEU A 51 3.28 2.22 -6.60
C LEU A 51 4.44 2.47 -5.64
N LEU A 52 5.03 1.42 -5.08
CA LEU A 52 6.18 1.54 -4.20
C LEU A 52 7.39 2.14 -4.93
N THR A 53 7.73 1.64 -6.11
CA THR A 53 8.84 2.15 -6.91
C THR A 53 8.59 3.61 -7.30
N ALA A 54 7.41 3.95 -7.80
CA ALA A 54 7.07 5.33 -8.14
C ALA A 54 7.13 6.26 -6.92
N GLY A 55 6.61 5.81 -5.77
CA GLY A 55 6.64 6.57 -4.53
C GLY A 55 8.06 6.79 -4.00
N VAL A 56 8.91 5.76 -4.02
CA VAL A 56 10.34 5.87 -3.63
C VAL A 56 11.09 6.80 -4.58
N MET A 57 10.87 6.68 -5.90
CA MET A 57 11.48 7.58 -6.89
C MET A 57 11.05 9.04 -6.68
N LEU A 58 9.77 9.28 -6.38
CA LEU A 58 9.27 10.60 -6.03
C LEU A 58 9.94 11.12 -4.75
N GLY A 59 10.03 10.29 -3.72
CA GLY A 59 10.69 10.65 -2.46
C GLY A 59 12.16 11.02 -2.68
N PHE A 60 12.88 10.26 -3.51
CA PHE A 60 14.27 10.53 -3.87
C PHE A 60 14.40 11.86 -4.61
N PHE A 61 13.50 12.13 -5.57
CA PHE A 61 13.46 13.42 -6.27
C PHE A 61 13.20 14.59 -5.31
N LEU A 62 12.30 14.41 -4.34
CA LEU A 62 11.95 15.41 -3.34
C LEU A 62 13.07 15.67 -2.32
N SER A 63 13.83 14.64 -1.92
CA SER A 63 14.88 14.77 -0.91
C SER A 63 16.26 15.09 -1.49
N ALA A 64 16.68 14.38 -2.54
CA ALA A 64 18.05 14.45 -3.05
C ALA A 64 18.22 15.54 -4.13
N ILE A 65 17.23 15.73 -4.99
CA ILE A 65 17.33 16.65 -6.14
C ILE A 65 16.82 18.04 -5.76
N THR A 66 15.55 18.13 -5.33
CA THR A 66 14.91 19.42 -5.04
C THR A 66 15.21 19.94 -3.64
N LYS A 67 15.69 19.07 -2.73
CA LYS A 67 15.98 19.38 -1.32
C LYS A 67 14.79 19.99 -0.55
N ILE A 68 13.56 19.76 -1.04
CA ILE A 68 12.32 20.22 -0.39
C ILE A 68 12.10 19.45 0.91
N MET A 69 12.47 18.16 0.92
CA MET A 69 12.34 17.28 2.07
C MET A 69 13.72 16.99 2.69
N HIS A 70 13.85 17.16 4.01
CA HIS A 70 15.05 16.77 4.74
C HIS A 70 15.27 15.26 4.66
N GLN A 71 16.53 14.83 4.49
CA GLN A 71 16.86 13.41 4.31
C GLN A 71 16.47 12.55 5.52
N ASP A 72 16.45 13.13 6.72
CA ASP A 72 16.04 12.45 7.96
C ASP A 72 14.57 11.98 7.91
N TYR A 73 13.73 12.67 7.13
CA TYR A 73 12.31 12.32 6.96
C TYR A 73 12.07 11.28 5.86
N PHE A 74 13.09 10.93 5.07
CA PHE A 74 12.94 10.04 3.93
C PHE A 74 12.43 8.65 4.32
N ILE A 75 12.90 8.11 5.46
CA ILE A 75 12.45 6.80 5.95
C ILE A 75 10.98 6.80 6.35
N PHE A 76 10.51 7.87 7.01
CA PHE A 76 9.11 8.02 7.39
C PHE A 76 8.20 8.20 6.16
N TYR A 77 8.70 8.90 5.14
CA TYR A 77 8.03 9.01 3.86
C TYR A 77 7.91 7.65 3.15
N ILE A 78 8.97 6.84 3.09
CA ILE A 78 8.91 5.49 2.51
C ILE A 78 7.91 4.62 3.27
N LEU A 79 7.91 4.67 4.61
CA LEU A 79 6.95 3.96 5.43
C LEU A 79 5.51 4.39 5.08
N LEU A 80 5.27 5.70 4.93
CA LEU A 80 3.95 6.20 4.55
C LEU A 80 3.52 5.70 3.16
N ILE A 81 4.40 5.72 2.16
CA ILE A 81 4.14 5.12 0.84
C ILE A 81 3.83 3.63 0.98
N PHE A 82 4.58 2.90 1.81
CA PHE A 82 4.36 1.47 2.06
C PHE A 82 2.95 1.21 2.66
N LEU A 83 2.52 2.03 3.63
CA LEU A 83 1.20 1.92 4.23
C LEU A 83 0.08 2.28 3.22
N LEU A 84 0.29 3.30 2.39
CA LEU A 84 -0.69 3.69 1.37
C LEU A 84 -0.84 2.63 0.28
N GLN A 85 0.25 2.05 -0.22
CA GLN A 85 0.16 0.98 -1.23
C GLN A 85 -0.60 -0.25 -0.70
N SER A 86 -0.54 -0.53 0.60
CA SER A 86 -1.26 -1.64 1.24
C SER A 86 -2.77 -1.46 1.07
N VAL A 87 -3.27 -0.26 1.36
CA VAL A 87 -4.70 0.07 1.22
C VAL A 87 -5.12 0.08 -0.25
N VAL A 88 -4.32 0.72 -1.12
CA VAL A 88 -4.63 0.81 -2.56
C VAL A 88 -4.66 -0.58 -3.21
N SER A 89 -3.72 -1.47 -2.87
CA SER A 89 -3.67 -2.83 -3.40
C SER A 89 -4.87 -3.67 -2.95
N ALA A 90 -5.35 -3.51 -1.72
CA ALA A 90 -6.56 -4.18 -1.25
C ALA A 90 -7.82 -3.65 -1.95
N ALA A 91 -7.94 -2.34 -2.15
CA ALA A 91 -9.04 -1.74 -2.91
C ALA A 91 -9.06 -2.22 -4.36
N TYR A 92 -7.88 -2.32 -4.99
CA TYR A 92 -7.75 -2.83 -6.35
C TYR A 92 -8.11 -4.33 -6.45
N LEU A 93 -7.71 -5.14 -5.46
CA LEU A 93 -8.13 -6.54 -5.38
C LEU A 93 -9.66 -6.65 -5.30
N PHE A 94 -10.31 -5.84 -4.46
CA PHE A 94 -11.77 -5.81 -4.35
C PHE A 94 -12.44 -5.47 -5.68
N GLN A 95 -11.91 -4.49 -6.41
CA GLN A 95 -12.43 -4.11 -7.73
C GLN A 95 -12.27 -5.24 -8.76
N LEU A 96 -11.11 -5.90 -8.81
CA LEU A 96 -10.83 -6.98 -9.75
C LEU A 96 -11.67 -8.25 -9.49
N ARG A 97 -12.06 -8.50 -8.23
CA ARG A 97 -12.96 -9.61 -7.90
C ARG A 97 -14.42 -9.36 -8.32
N LYS A 98 -14.80 -8.08 -8.46
CA LYS A 98 -16.17 -7.69 -8.83
C LYS A 98 -16.41 -7.67 -10.34
N GLN A 99 -15.35 -7.48 -11.13
CA GLN A 99 -15.37 -7.65 -12.59
C GLN A 99 -15.33 -9.13 -12.96
#